data_AF-A0A1Y5D541-F1
#
_entry.id   AF-A0A1Y5D541-F1
#
_cell.length_a   1.000
_cell.length_b   1.000
_cell.length_c   1.000
_cell.angle_alpha   90.00
_cell.angle_beta   90.00
_cell.angle_gamma   90.00
#
_symmetry.space_group_name_H-M   'P 1'
#
loop_
_entity.id
_entity.type
_entity.pdbx_description
1 polymer ?
#
loop_
_entity_poly.entity_id
_entity_poly.type
_entity_poly.pdbx_seq_one_letter_code
_entity_poly.pdbx_strand_id
1 'polypeptide(L)' 'MSVHGFRSTASTILHEQGWNHDIIEAQLAHLTGTATSRAYNRSIYLADRKKMMQAWADYLDYLIDS' A
#
# COMPACT_ATOMS: atom_id res chain seq x y z
N MET A 1 -18.54 -6.39 -2.77
CA MET A 1 -17.47 -5.46 -2.37
C MET A 1 -16.86 -4.89 -3.65
N SER A 2 -16.99 -3.59 -3.93
CA SER A 2 -16.36 -3.01 -5.13
C SER A 2 -14.88 -2.74 -4.87
N VAL A 3 -14.06 -2.67 -5.93
CA VAL A 3 -12.62 -2.33 -5.83
C VAL A 3 -12.40 -0.99 -5.12
N HIS A 4 -13.36 -0.07 -5.21
CA HIS A 4 -13.30 1.21 -4.50
C HIS A 4 -13.45 1.04 -2.99
N GLY A 5 -14.36 0.18 -2.53
CA GLY A 5 -14.49 -0.14 -1.10
C GLY A 5 -13.23 -0.80 -0.53
N PHE A 6 -12.63 -1.72 -1.30
CA PHE A 6 -11.37 -2.35 -0.89
C PHE A 6 -10.22 -1.35 -0.72
N ARG A 7 -10.04 -0.44 -1.68
CA ARG A 7 -8.97 0.57 -1.63
C ARG A 7 -9.12 1.52 -0.44
N SER A 8 -10.34 2.02 -0.20
CA SER A 8 -10.60 2.92 0.92
C SER A 8 -10.32 2.24 2.26
N THR A 9 -10.80 1.01 2.45
CA THR A 9 -10.55 0.24 3.67
C THR A 9 -9.06 -0.06 3.88
N ALA A 10 -8.36 -0.53 2.84
CA ALA A 10 -6.92 -0.80 2.93
C ALA A 10 -6.12 0.47 3.25
N SER A 11 -6.47 1.60 2.63
CA SER A 11 -5.82 2.90 2.91
C SER A 11 -6.00 3.31 4.37
N THR A 12 -7.23 3.25 4.89
CA THR A 12 -7.51 3.57 6.30
C THR A 12 -6.68 2.71 7.26
N ILE A 13 -6.69 1.38 7.08
CA ILE A 13 -5.97 0.46 7.98
C ILE A 13 -4.47 0.69 7.93
N LEU A 14 -3.89 0.87 6.74
CA LEU A 14 -2.46 1.13 6.59
C LEU A 14 -2.04 2.48 7.21
N HIS A 15 -2.90 3.48 7.14
CA HIS A 15 -2.70 4.75 7.83
C HIS A 15 -2.76 4.60 9.35
N GLU A 16 -3.71 3.83 9.88
CA GLU A 16 -3.83 3.54 11.31
C GLU A 16 -2.64 2.74 11.85
N GLN A 17 -2.02 1.89 11.01
CA GLN A 17 -0.77 1.18 11.31
C GLN A 17 0.47 2.09 11.23
N GLY A 18 0.33 3.35 10.84
CA GLY A 18 1.42 4.33 10.81
C GLY A 18 2.32 4.28 9.58
N TRP A 19 1.88 3.63 8.48
CA TRP A 19 2.65 3.62 7.24
C TRP A 19 2.69 5.01 6.58
N ASN A 20 3.79 5.30 5.89
CA ASN A 20 3.96 6.58 5.20
C ASN A 20 2.93 6.70 4.06
N HIS A 21 2.27 7.86 3.97
CA HIS A 21 1.29 8.19 2.95
C HIS A 21 1.80 7.94 1.52
N ASP A 22 3.03 8.32 1.20
CA ASP A 22 3.61 8.17 -0.15
C ASP A 22 3.78 6.70 -0.53
N ILE A 23 4.02 5.82 0.45
CA ILE A 23 4.16 4.37 0.24
C ILE A 23 2.80 3.73 0.00
N ILE A 24 1.78 4.16 0.77
CA ILE A 24 0.39 3.73 0.62
C ILE A 24 -0.13 4.13 -0.76
N GLU A 25 0.04 5.40 -1.14
CA GLU A 25 -0.38 5.91 -2.45
C GLU A 25 0.38 5.22 -3.60
N ALA A 26 1.69 4.99 -3.47
CA ALA A 26 2.45 4.25 -4.47
C ALA A 26 1.99 2.79 -4.66
N GLN A 27 1.30 2.21 -3.66
CA GLN A 27 0.73 0.86 -3.73
C GLN A 27 -0.72 0.85 -4.21
N LEU A 28 -1.53 1.82 -3.80
CA LEU A 28 -3.00 1.83 -4.01
C LEU A 28 -3.45 2.68 -5.21
N ALA A 29 -2.69 3.72 -5.58
CA ALA A 29 -3.06 4.65 -6.64
C ALA A 29 -2.61 4.18 -8.03
N HIS A 30 -3.33 4.66 -9.06
CA HIS A 30 -2.90 4.52 -10.44
C HIS A 30 -1.74 5.48 -10.73
N LEU A 31 -0.63 4.91 -11.22
CA LEU A 31 0.50 5.55 -11.90
C LEU A 31 0.40 7.08 -12.01
N THR A 32 0.82 7.81 -10.98
CA THR A 32 0.96 9.27 -11.02
C THR A 32 2.33 9.66 -11.58
N GLY A 33 2.43 10.81 -12.25
CA GLY A 33 3.69 11.33 -12.80
C GLY A 33 4.13 10.74 -14.14
N THR A 34 5.32 11.12 -14.62
CA THR A 34 5.90 10.67 -15.91
C THR A 34 6.58 9.30 -15.79
N ALA A 35 6.89 8.64 -16.91
CA ALA A 35 7.59 7.35 -16.90
C ALA A 35 8.90 7.38 -16.08
N THR A 36 9.66 8.48 -16.17
CA THR A 36 10.90 8.70 -15.41
C THR A 36 10.64 8.83 -13.91
N SER A 37 9.65 9.64 -13.51
CA SER A 37 9.28 9.81 -12.09
C SER A 37 8.77 8.50 -11.49
N ARG A 38 8.03 7.70 -12.26
CA ARG A 38 7.56 6.37 -11.82
C ARG A 38 8.69 5.36 -11.67
N ALA A 39 9.68 5.37 -12.56
CA ALA A 39 10.86 4.51 -12.43
C ALA A 39 11.65 4.84 -11.16
N TYR A 40 11.83 6.13 -10.87
CA TYR A 40 12.52 6.60 -9.67
C TYR A 40 11.73 6.34 -8.38
N ASN A 41 10.42 6.61 -8.37
CA ASN A 41 9.54 6.29 -7.23
C ASN A 41 9.49 4.77 -6.99
N ARG A 42 9.52 3.96 -8.06
CA ARG A 42 9.59 2.51 -7.96
C ARG A 42 10.88 2.06 -7.29
N SER A 43 12.03 2.69 -7.54
CA SER A 43 13.29 2.31 -6.89
C SER A 43 13.39 2.78 -5.44
N ILE A 44 12.88 3.97 -5.12
CA ILE A 44 12.96 4.53 -3.76
C ILE A 44 12.09 3.72 -2.79
N TYR A 45 10.83 3.49 -3.15
CA TYR A 45 9.85 2.93 -2.21
C TYR A 45 9.74 1.41 -2.27
N LEU A 46 10.51 0.70 -3.10
CA LEU A 46 10.34 -0.75 -3.27
C LEU A 46 10.51 -1.53 -1.96
N ALA A 47 11.56 -1.21 -1.20
CA ALA A 47 11.87 -1.91 0.04
C ALA A 47 10.76 -1.71 1.07
N ASP A 48 10.29 -0.48 1.25
CA ASP A 48 9.27 -0.19 2.26
C ASP A 48 7.87 -0.61 1.81
N ARG A 49 7.57 -0.55 0.51
CA ARG A 49 6.35 -1.17 -0.05
C ARG A 49 6.32 -2.67 0.20
N LYS A 50 7.46 -3.36 0.07
CA LYS A 50 7.53 -4.81 0.37
C LYS A 50 7.25 -5.07 1.84
N LYS A 51 7.83 -4.29 2.75
CA LYS A 51 7.56 -4.42 4.20
C LYS A 51 6.09 -4.14 4.52
N MET A 52 5.53 -3.08 3.95
CA MET A 52 4.12 -2.72 4.13
C MET A 52 3.19 -3.83 3.65
N MET A 53 3.47 -4.40 2.47
CA MET A 53 2.65 -5.48 1.94
C MET A 53 2.78 -6.77 2.74
N GLN A 54 3.93 -7.02 3.38
CA GLN A 54 4.07 -8.13 4.32
C GLN A 54 3.23 -7.90 5.57
N ALA A 55 3.31 -6.72 6.18
CA ALA A 55 2.48 -6.38 7.35
C ALA A 55 0.98 -6.42 7.04
N TRP A 56 0.60 -6.04 5.81
CA TRP A 56 -0.78 -6.20 5.33
C TRP A 56 -1.19 -7.68 5.24
N ALA A 57 -0.32 -8.55 4.71
CA ALA A 57 -0.58 -9.99 4.65
C ALA A 57 -0.72 -10.57 6.07
N ASP A 58 0.20 -10.24 6.98
CA ASP A 58 0.18 -10.70 8.37
C ASP A 58 -1.11 -10.26 9.09
N TYR A 59 -1.61 -9.05 8.79
CA TYR A 59 -2.90 -8.57 9.30
C TYR A 59 -4.09 -9.40 8.76
N LEU A 60 -4.08 -9.73 7.47
CA LEU A 60 -5.12 -10.58 6.89
C LEU A 60 -5.10 -11.99 7.46
N ASP A 61 -3.92 -12.57 7.64
CA ASP A 61 -3.75 -13.90 8.24
C ASP A 61 -4.30 -13.89 9.68
N TYR A 62 -3.97 -12.86 10.47
CA TYR A 62 -4.55 -12.68 11.82
C TYR A 62 -6.09 -12.62 11.82
N LEU A 63 -6.70 -11.93 10.85
CA LEU A 63 -8.16 -11.84 10.75
C LEU A 63 -8.82 -13.16 10.31
N ILE A 64 -8.10 -14.00 9.57
CA ILE A 64 -8.61 -15.30 9.11
C ILE A 64 -8.51 -16.33 10.23
N ASP A 65 -7.46 -16.26 11.05
CA ASP A 65 -7.20 -17.20 12.14
C ASP A 65 -7.93 -16.84 13.45
N SER A 66 -8.57 -15.66 13.54
CA SER A 66 -9.39 -15.21 14.68
C SER A 66 -10.84 -15.67 14.60
#